data_AF-A0A1U9XHU5-F1
#
_entry.id   AF-A0A1U9XHU5-F1
#
_cell.length_a   1.000
_cell.length_b   1.000
_cell.length_c   1.000
_cell.angle_alpha   90.00
_cell.angle_beta   90.00
_cell.angle_gamma   90.00
#
_symmetry.space_group_name_H-M   'P 1'
#
loop_
_entity.id
_entity.type
_entity.pdbx_description
1 polymer ?
#
loop_
_entity_poly.entity_id
_entity_poly.type
_entity_poly.pdbx_seq_one_letter_code
_entity_poly.pdbx_strand_id
1 'polypeptide(L)'
;MKLQEQQRKRLAESEIRLQLIKEGVIREGEEISVHSARKRWYAQRSLDAIKSRRKKAAERKRANRLAKLPYDEQRNEIARFILKRMPPDEAYWCTKERLEQLVARDLRQLELALTASPPH
;
A
#
# COMPACT_ATOMS: atom_id res chain seq x y z
N MET A 1 14.50 -31.40 -37.94
CA MET A 1 13.42 -31.36 -36.93
C MET A 1 13.88 -30.85 -35.56
N LYS A 2 14.84 -31.49 -34.86
CA LYS A 2 15.27 -31.09 -33.50
C LYS A 2 15.80 -29.64 -33.36
N LEU A 3 16.54 -29.13 -34.35
CA LEU A 3 17.13 -27.79 -34.30
C LEU A 3 16.08 -26.66 -34.40
N GLN A 4 15.10 -26.81 -35.29
CA GLN A 4 14.03 -25.84 -35.48
C GLN A 4 13.13 -25.77 -34.24
N GLU A 5 12.84 -26.91 -33.61
CA GLU A 5 12.10 -26.96 -32.34
C GLU A 5 12.86 -26.26 -31.20
N GLN A 6 14.18 -26.45 -31.12
CA GLN A 6 15.02 -25.75 -30.14
C GLN A 6 15.04 -24.23 -30.37
N GLN A 7 15.13 -23.79 -31.63
CA GLN A 7 15.08 -22.37 -31.97
C GLN A 7 13.73 -21.74 -31.58
N ARG A 8 12.61 -22.41 -31.86
CA ARG A 8 11.26 -21.95 -31.47
C ARG A 8 11.12 -21.84 -29.95
N LYS A 9 11.65 -22.80 -29.19
CA LYS A 9 11.64 -22.74 -27.72
C LYS A 9 12.42 -21.55 -27.18
N ARG A 10 13.62 -21.29 -27.70
CA ARG A 10 14.45 -20.15 -27.28
C ARG A 10 13.79 -18.80 -27.58
N LEU A 11 13.14 -18.68 -28.74
CA LEU A 11 12.39 -17.47 -29.10
C LEU A 11 11.23 -17.23 -28.13
N ALA A 12 10.43 -18.26 -27.85
CA ALA A 12 9.32 -18.17 -26.90
C ALA A 12 9.79 -17.82 -25.47
N GLU A 13 10.91 -18.41 -25.01
CA GLU A 13 11.51 -18.07 -23.71
C GLU A 13 12.00 -16.62 -23.65
N SER A 14 12.59 -16.12 -24.74
CA SER A 14 13.03 -14.73 -24.86
C SER A 14 11.84 -13.77 -24.84
N GLU A 15 10.75 -14.06 -25.55
CA GLU A 15 9.53 -13.24 -25.53
C GLU A 15 8.92 -13.17 -24.12
N ILE A 16 8.81 -14.31 -23.43
CA ILE A 16 8.31 -14.35 -22.05
C ILE A 16 9.23 -13.55 -21.12
N ARG A 17 10.55 -13.62 -21.31
CA ARG A 17 11.52 -12.85 -20.53
C ARG A 17 11.33 -11.34 -20.75
N LEU A 18 11.16 -10.90 -22.00
CA LEU A 18 10.92 -9.49 -22.32
C LEU A 18 9.59 -8.98 -21.72
N GLN A 19 8.54 -9.79 -21.74
CA GLN A 19 7.28 -9.46 -21.06
C GLN A 19 7.48 -9.30 -19.55
N LEU A 20 8.20 -10.22 -18.91
CA LEU A 20 8.47 -10.15 -17.47
C LEU A 20 9.37 -8.96 -17.09
N ILE A 21 10.28 -8.53 -17.97
CA ILE A 21 11.05 -7.29 -17.80
C ILE A 21 10.11 -6.07 -17.89
N LYS A 22 9.24 -6.02 -18.90
CA LYS A 22 8.26 -4.94 -19.07
C LYS A 22 7.30 -4.82 -17.88
N GLU A 23 6.91 -5.95 -17.29
CA GLU A 23 6.10 -6.00 -16.08
C GLU A 23 6.88 -5.66 -14.79
N GLY A 24 8.19 -5.42 -14.90
CA GLY A 24 9.07 -5.13 -13.76
C GLY A 24 9.32 -6.32 -12.84
N VAL A 25 8.99 -7.53 -13.29
CA VAL A 25 9.19 -8.77 -12.52
C VAL A 25 10.67 -9.16 -12.49
N ILE A 26 11.40 -8.91 -13.58
CA ILE A 26 12.84 -9.17 -13.76
C ILE A 26 13.54 -7.84 -14.05
N ARG A 27 14.73 -7.59 -13.49
CA ARG A 27 15.54 -6.43 -13.89
C ARG A 27 16.27 -6.70 -15.20
N GLU A 28 16.48 -5.67 -16.02
CA GLU A 28 17.33 -5.78 -17.20
C GLU A 28 18.74 -6.27 -16.79
N GLY A 29 19.22 -7.35 -17.42
CA GLY A 29 20.48 -8.01 -17.07
C GLY A 29 20.41 -9.09 -15.96
N GLU A 30 19.25 -9.33 -15.34
CA GLU A 30 19.13 -10.33 -14.28
C GLU A 30 18.98 -11.76 -14.83
N GLU A 31 20.00 -12.60 -14.70
CA GLU A 31 20.00 -14.00 -15.18
C GLU A 31 19.19 -14.96 -14.28
N ILE A 32 17.88 -14.73 -14.21
CA ILE A 32 16.95 -15.69 -13.59
C ILE A 32 16.13 -16.43 -14.64
N SER A 33 15.89 -17.71 -14.38
CA SER A 33 14.94 -18.52 -15.17
C SER A 33 13.52 -17.95 -15.06
N VAL A 34 12.74 -18.08 -16.12
CA VAL A 34 11.32 -17.72 -16.19
C VAL A 34 10.53 -18.32 -15.01
N HIS A 35 10.83 -19.56 -14.63
CA HIS A 35 10.17 -20.22 -13.50
C HIS A 35 10.47 -19.51 -12.17
N SER A 36 11.73 -19.16 -11.92
CA SER A 36 12.16 -18.44 -10.71
C SER A 36 11.56 -17.04 -10.65
N ALA A 37 11.49 -16.34 -11.78
CA ALA A 37 10.85 -15.03 -11.88
C ALA A 37 9.35 -15.08 -11.53
N ARG A 38 8.62 -16.07 -12.06
CA ARG A 38 7.21 -16.28 -11.71
C ARG A 38 7.03 -16.60 -10.23
N LYS A 39 7.86 -17.47 -9.66
CA LYS A 39 7.83 -17.79 -8.22
C LYS A 39 8.02 -16.54 -7.36
N ARG A 40 8.97 -15.67 -7.72
CA ARG A 40 9.18 -14.37 -7.06
C ARG A 40 7.96 -13.47 -7.16
N TRP A 41 7.37 -13.36 -8.35
CA TRP A 41 6.17 -12.54 -8.55
C TRP A 41 5.01 -12.99 -7.66
N TYR A 42 4.71 -14.29 -7.63
CA TYR A 42 3.66 -14.82 -6.77
C TYR A 42 3.95 -14.55 -5.30
N ALA A 43 5.18 -14.76 -4.84
CA ALA A 43 5.58 -14.46 -3.47
C ALA A 43 5.40 -12.97 -3.14
N GLN A 44 5.81 -12.07 -4.04
CA GLN A 44 5.64 -10.63 -3.90
C GLN A 44 4.16 -10.24 -3.81
N ARG A 45 3.32 -10.78 -4.70
CA ARG A 45 1.87 -10.53 -4.70
C ARG A 45 1.19 -11.05 -3.44
N SER A 46 1.58 -12.22 -2.95
CA SER A 46 1.08 -12.76 -1.68
C SER A 46 1.47 -11.86 -0.50
N LEU A 47 2.72 -11.38 -0.46
CA LEU A 47 3.18 -10.44 0.58
C LEU A 47 2.42 -9.11 0.52
N ASP A 48 2.24 -8.55 -0.67
CA ASP A 48 1.51 -7.29 -0.85
C ASP A 48 0.03 -7.43 -0.45
N ALA A 49 -0.60 -8.55 -0.78
CA ALA A 49 -1.96 -8.86 -0.32
C ALA A 49 -2.04 -9.01 1.21
N ILE A 50 -1.05 -9.63 1.85
CA ILE A 50 -0.97 -9.72 3.32
C ILE A 50 -0.79 -8.34 3.94
N LYS A 51 0.13 -7.51 3.41
CA LYS A 51 0.35 -6.13 3.88
C LYS A 51 -0.92 -5.30 3.77
N SER A 52 -1.62 -5.37 2.63
CA SER A 52 -2.89 -4.68 2.41
C SER A 52 -3.96 -5.10 3.44
N ARG A 53 -4.15 -6.42 3.63
CA ARG A 53 -5.10 -6.94 4.63
C ARG A 53 -4.77 -6.50 6.05
N ARG A 54 -3.48 -6.52 6.43
CA ARG A 54 -3.02 -6.07 7.76
C ARG A 54 -3.25 -4.58 7.95
N LYS A 55 -2.96 -3.76 6.94
CA LYS A 55 -3.23 -2.31 6.96
C LYS A 55 -4.72 -2.04 7.18
N LYS A 56 -5.59 -2.66 6.38
CA LYS A 56 -7.05 -2.53 6.50
C LYS A 56 -7.58 -3.00 7.86
N ALA A 57 -7.03 -4.10 8.39
CA ALA A 57 -7.41 -4.59 9.71
C ALA A 57 -6.98 -3.63 10.83
N ALA A 58 -5.79 -3.04 10.74
CA ALA A 58 -5.31 -2.04 11.71
C ALA A 58 -6.16 -0.76 11.66
N GLU A 59 -6.51 -0.28 10.47
CA GLU A 59 -7.41 0.85 10.26
C GLU A 59 -8.79 0.60 10.91
N ARG A 60 -9.40 -0.55 10.63
CA ARG A 60 -10.68 -0.95 11.26
C ARG A 60 -10.59 -1.06 12.78
N LYS A 61 -9.52 -1.67 13.32
CA LYS A 61 -9.30 -1.75 14.77
C LYS A 61 -9.19 -0.36 15.41
N ARG A 62 -8.56 0.60 14.72
CA ARG A 62 -8.51 1.98 15.17
C ARG A 62 -9.88 2.63 15.10
N ALA A 63 -10.59 2.52 13.98
CA ALA A 63 -11.93 3.06 13.81
C ALA A 63 -12.87 2.58 14.94
N ASN A 64 -12.91 1.27 15.20
CA ASN A 64 -13.73 0.69 16.27
C ASN A 64 -13.36 1.17 17.67
N ARG A 65 -12.09 1.54 17.90
CA ARG A 65 -11.65 2.11 19.18
C ARG A 65 -12.09 3.56 19.31
N LEU A 66 -11.89 4.35 18.26
CA LEU A 66 -12.23 5.77 18.21
C LEU A 66 -13.74 6.01 18.24
N ALA A 67 -14.53 5.14 17.60
CA ALA A 67 -16.00 5.22 17.60
C ALA A 67 -16.62 5.21 19.01
N LYS A 68 -15.90 4.70 20.02
CA LYS A 68 -16.35 4.65 21.41
C LYS A 68 -16.03 5.92 22.21
N LEU A 69 -15.18 6.78 21.67
CA LEU A 69 -14.69 7.98 22.35
C LEU A 69 -15.48 9.22 21.93
N PRO A 70 -15.56 10.26 22.79
CA PRO A 70 -16.06 11.58 22.39
C PRO A 70 -15.23 12.19 21.25
N TYR A 71 -15.84 13.08 20.47
CA TYR A 71 -15.22 13.66 19.28
C TYR A 71 -13.88 14.38 19.56
N ASP A 72 -13.77 15.09 20.67
CA ASP A 72 -12.52 15.78 21.05
C ASP A 72 -11.38 14.81 21.34
N GLU A 73 -11.69 13.69 22.02
CA GLU A 73 -10.72 12.62 22.25
C GLU A 73 -10.32 11.91 20.95
N GLN A 74 -11.27 11.72 20.03
CA GLN A 74 -10.97 11.17 18.70
C GLN A 74 -9.99 12.06 17.94
N ARG A 75 -10.20 13.39 17.94
CA ARG A 75 -9.29 14.36 17.32
C ARG A 75 -7.90 14.29 17.93
N ASN A 76 -7.81 14.26 19.26
CA ASN A 76 -6.54 14.21 19.99
C ASN A 76 -5.75 12.91 19.72
N GLU A 77 -6.43 11.77 19.68
CA GLU A 77 -5.82 10.47 19.36
C GLU A 77 -5.30 10.44 17.91
N ILE A 78 -6.10 10.92 16.95
CA ILE A 78 -5.67 11.00 15.54
C ILE A 78 -4.52 11.98 15.35
N ALA A 79 -4.54 13.14 16.02
CA ALA A 79 -3.45 14.11 15.98
C ALA A 79 -2.13 13.50 16.47
N ARG A 80 -2.17 12.84 17.64
CA ARG A 80 -1.02 12.08 18.19
C ARG A 80 -0.54 11.00 17.23
N PHE A 81 -1.48 10.27 16.60
CA PHE A 81 -1.14 9.23 15.64
C PHE A 81 -0.46 9.79 14.38
N ILE A 82 -0.94 10.91 13.84
CA ILE A 82 -0.37 11.56 12.66
C ILE A 82 1.06 12.02 12.97
N LEU A 83 1.26 12.77 14.06
CA LEU A 83 2.57 13.27 14.46
C LEU A 83 3.58 12.14 14.68
N LYS A 84 3.15 11.00 15.24
CA LYS A 84 4.02 9.83 15.45
C LYS A 84 4.50 9.17 14.15
N ARG A 85 3.72 9.25 13.07
CA ARG A 85 4.06 8.62 11.77
C ARG A 85 4.73 9.61 10.81
N MET A 86 4.59 10.89 11.07
CA MET A 86 5.14 11.96 10.26
C MET A 86 6.68 11.97 10.37
N PRO A 87 7.42 12.20 9.26
CA PRO A 87 8.85 12.43 9.33
C PRO A 87 9.19 13.62 10.24
N PRO A 88 10.33 13.62 10.95
CA PRO A 88 10.69 14.69 11.89
C PRO A 88 10.66 16.09 11.27
N ASP A 89 11.17 16.23 10.03
CA ASP A 89 11.21 17.51 9.34
C ASP A 89 9.80 18.05 9.03
N GLU A 90 8.90 17.17 8.59
CA GLU A 90 7.52 17.54 8.31
C GLU A 90 6.76 17.87 9.60
N ALA A 91 7.04 17.14 10.69
CA ALA A 91 6.43 17.40 11.99
C ALA A 91 6.86 18.75 12.57
N TYR A 92 8.13 19.14 12.37
CA TYR A 92 8.65 20.42 12.82
C TYR A 92 7.96 21.60 12.13
N TRP A 93 7.72 21.51 10.82
CA TRP A 93 7.03 22.54 10.04
C TRP A 93 5.51 22.39 10.00
N CYS A 94 4.93 21.45 10.77
CA CYS A 94 3.49 21.22 10.78
C CYS A 94 2.79 22.28 11.62
N THR A 95 2.13 23.24 10.96
CA THR A 95 1.29 24.21 11.64
C THR A 95 0.06 23.53 12.27
N LYS A 96 -0.50 24.15 13.31
CA LYS A 96 -1.71 23.65 13.98
C LYS A 96 -2.87 23.45 13.00
N GLU A 97 -3.08 24.43 12.11
CA GLU A 97 -4.13 24.37 11.08
C GLU A 97 -3.94 23.20 10.11
N ARG A 98 -2.70 22.96 9.65
CA ARG A 98 -2.38 21.80 8.80
C ARG A 98 -2.67 20.49 9.53
N LEU A 99 -2.29 20.40 10.81
CA LEU A 99 -2.57 19.23 11.62
C LEU A 99 -4.08 18.98 11.74
N GLU A 100 -4.87 20.02 12.00
CA GLU A 100 -6.33 19.93 12.06
C GLU A 100 -6.96 19.45 10.74
N GLN A 101 -6.48 19.95 9.59
CA GLN A 101 -6.92 19.48 8.27
C GLN A 101 -6.60 18.00 8.05
N LEU A 102 -5.40 17.56 8.46
CA LEU A 102 -5.00 16.15 8.37
C LEU A 102 -5.86 15.27 9.29
N VAL A 103 -6.14 15.72 10.51
CA VAL A 103 -7.03 15.02 11.45
C VAL A 103 -8.43 14.88 10.86
N ALA A 104 -9.00 15.96 10.35
CA ALA A 104 -10.33 15.94 9.72
C ALA A 104 -10.36 15.00 8.51
N ARG A 105 -9.30 14.98 7.68
CA ARG A 105 -9.18 14.04 6.56
C ARG A 105 -9.15 12.59 7.03
N ASP A 106 -8.30 12.26 8.00
CA ASP A 106 -8.13 10.89 8.46
C ASP A 106 -9.39 10.38 9.21
N LEU A 107 -10.09 11.24 9.98
CA LEU A 107 -11.38 10.90 10.59
C LEU A 107 -12.47 10.63 9.53
N ARG A 108 -12.50 11.38 8.42
CA ARG A 108 -13.39 11.10 7.27
C ARG A 108 -13.04 9.79 6.58
N GLN A 109 -11.76 9.49 6.38
CA GLN A 109 -11.31 8.22 5.78
C GLN A 109 -11.65 6.99 6.64
N LEU A 110 -11.76 7.16 7.96
CA LEU A 110 -12.23 6.11 8.86
C LEU A 110 -13.76 6.02 8.94
N GLU A 111 -14.49 6.81 8.12
CA GLU A 111 -15.96 6.91 8.10
C GLU A 111 -16.58 7.34 9.45
N LEU A 112 -15.75 7.81 10.39
CA LEU A 112 -16.19 8.23 11.73
C LEU A 112 -16.86 9.61 11.71
N ALA A 113 -16.43 10.49 10.80
CA ALA A 113 -16.90 11.88 10.74
C ALA A 113 -18.23 12.07 9.97
N LEU A 114 -18.78 11.03 9.33
CA LEU A 114 -20.00 11.12 8.51
C LEU A 114 -21.31 10.92 9.31
N THR A 115 -21.23 10.70 10.62
CA THR A 115 -22.44 10.57 11.46
C THR A 115 -23.06 11.91 11.84
N ALA A 116 -22.38 13.04 11.61
CA ALA A 116 -22.98 14.36 11.71
C ALA A 116 -23.32 14.86 10.31
N SER A 117 -24.58 14.69 9.89
CA SER A 117 -25.14 15.46 8.79
C SER A 117 -24.91 16.96 9.07
N PRO A 118 -24.49 17.76 8.07
CA PRO A 118 -24.46 19.21 8.25
C PRO A 118 -25.87 19.69 8.66
N PRO A 119 -26.01 20.57 9.67
CA PRO A 119 -27.31 21.16 9.96
C PRO A 119 -27.76 21.96 8.73
N HIS A 120 -28.94 21.60 8.21
CA HIS A 120 -29.66 22.36 7.19
C HIS A 120 -30.24 23.64 7.77
#